data_AF-A0A1D8IRW3-F1
#
_entry.id   AF-A0A1D8IRW3-F1
#
_cell.length_a   1.000
_cell.length_b   1.000
_cell.length_c   1.000
_cell.angle_alpha   90.00
_cell.angle_beta   90.00
_cell.angle_gamma   90.00
#
_symmetry.space_group_name_H-M   'P 1'
#
loop_
_entity.id
_entity.type
_entity.pdbx_description
1 polymer ?
#
loop_
_entity_poly.entity_id
_entity_poly.type
_entity_poly.pdbx_seq_one_letter_code
_entity_poly.pdbx_strand_id
1 'polypeptide(L)'
;MNASSRPPTRRIPIQNPEWDVIATDVKRVMRLTTELNRLGFEGDVTIGALASELTGHSVDETFTLNPPLYTEGGRNIRTGARPSSTRAAPSTT
;
A
#
# COMPACT_ATOMS: atom_id res chain seq x y z
N MET A 1 22.19 42.22 -16.05
CA MET A 1 22.60 41.02 -15.29
C MET A 1 21.52 39.97 -15.50
N ASN A 2 21.82 38.92 -16.26
CA ASN A 2 20.87 37.86 -16.62
C ASN A 2 20.78 36.82 -15.50
N ALA A 3 19.56 36.41 -15.14
CA ALA A 3 19.27 35.48 -14.04
C ALA A 3 19.69 34.01 -14.27
N SER A 4 20.61 33.73 -15.22
CA SER A 4 20.92 32.37 -15.70
C SER A 4 22.23 31.77 -15.18
N SER A 5 22.87 32.34 -14.16
CA SER A 5 24.21 31.90 -13.71
C SER A 5 24.21 31.14 -12.39
N ARG A 6 23.15 30.38 -12.05
CA ARG A 6 23.24 29.46 -10.91
C ARG A 6 23.97 28.19 -11.37
N PRO A 7 25.10 27.81 -10.75
CA PRO A 7 25.73 26.53 -11.06
C PRO A 7 24.73 25.39 -10.80
N PRO A 8 24.75 24.31 -11.62
CA PRO A 8 23.82 23.21 -11.45
C PRO A 8 23.95 22.62 -10.04
N THR A 9 22.81 22.40 -9.39
CA THR A 9 22.78 21.84 -8.04
C THR A 9 23.43 20.46 -8.04
N ARG A 10 24.59 20.36 -7.39
CA ARG A 10 25.27 19.07 -7.16
C ARG A 10 24.59 18.37 -6.00
N ARG A 11 23.97 17.21 -6.25
CA ARG A 11 23.50 16.31 -5.19
C ARG A 11 24.70 15.55 -4.63
N ILE A 12 24.91 15.64 -3.32
CA ILE A 12 25.94 14.89 -2.61
C ILE A 12 25.24 13.75 -1.88
N PRO A 13 25.47 12.47 -2.25
CA PRO A 13 24.93 11.35 -1.50
C PRO A 13 25.58 11.31 -0.12
N ILE A 14 24.75 11.29 0.92
CA ILE A 14 25.17 11.14 2.32
C ILE A 14 24.57 9.85 2.87
N GLN A 15 25.34 9.12 3.68
CA GLN A 15 24.80 8.01 4.44
C GLN A 15 23.97 8.55 5.60
N ASN A 16 22.69 8.17 5.65
CA ASN A 16 21.78 8.52 6.72
C ASN A 16 21.11 7.23 7.20
N PRO A 17 21.29 6.84 8.47
CA PRO A 17 20.64 5.65 9.03
C PRO A 17 19.12 5.65 8.87
N GLU A 18 18.47 6.82 8.91
CA GLU A 18 17.01 6.90 8.68
C GLU A 18 16.63 6.49 7.25
N TRP A 19 17.47 6.82 6.26
CA TRP A 19 17.26 6.38 4.88
C TRP A 19 17.43 4.86 4.73
N ASP A 20 18.30 4.23 5.51
CA ASP A 20 18.46 2.77 5.50
C ASP A 20 17.22 2.05 6.04
N VAL A 21 16.60 2.61 7.10
CA VAL A 21 15.33 2.11 7.65
C VAL A 21 14.21 2.22 6.61
N ILE A 22 14.09 3.39 5.95
CA ILE A 22 13.08 3.61 4.90
C ILE A 22 13.32 2.66 3.72
N ALA A 23 14.56 2.53 3.24
CA ALA A 23 14.90 1.66 2.13
C ALA A 23 14.60 0.18 2.44
N THR A 24 14.78 -0.23 3.69
CA THR A 24 14.43 -1.58 4.16
C THR A 24 12.92 -1.80 4.13
N ASP A 25 12.14 -0.82 4.61
CA ASP A 25 10.68 -0.89 4.59
C ASP A 25 10.13 -0.90 3.15
N VAL A 26 10.65 -0.06 2.27
CA VAL A 26 10.26 -0.04 0.84
C VAL A 26 10.53 -1.39 0.18
N LYS A 27 11.70 -2.01 0.42
CA LYS A 27 12.01 -3.34 -0.11
C LYS A 27 11.02 -4.41 0.37
N ARG A 28 10.64 -4.36 1.65
CA ARG A 28 9.61 -5.24 2.22
C ARG A 28 8.26 -5.04 1.50
N VAL A 29 7.83 -3.79 1.36
CA VAL A 29 6.58 -3.41 0.69
C VAL A 29 6.57 -3.89 -0.77
N MET A 30 7.66 -3.71 -1.51
CA MET A 30 7.79 -4.17 -2.89
C MET A 30 7.67 -5.70 -3.00
N ARG A 31 8.30 -6.43 -2.07
CA ARG A 31 8.19 -7.90 -2.02
C ARG A 31 6.75 -8.34 -1.81
N LEU A 32 6.07 -7.80 -0.80
CA LEU A 32 4.68 -8.16 -0.49
C LEU A 32 3.72 -7.79 -1.62
N THR A 33 3.90 -6.62 -2.21
CA THR A 33 3.11 -6.17 -3.36
C THR A 33 3.31 -7.08 -4.57
N THR A 34 4.54 -7.57 -4.79
CA THR A 34 4.82 -8.54 -5.86
C THR A 34 4.11 -9.87 -5.61
N GLU A 35 4.14 -10.38 -4.38
CA GLU A 35 3.42 -11.63 -4.06
C GLU A 35 1.91 -11.46 -4.22
N LEU A 36 1.33 -10.36 -3.73
CA LEU A 36 -0.08 -10.03 -3.93
C LEU A 36 -0.46 -10.00 -5.41
N ASN A 37 0.39 -9.40 -6.25
CA ASN A 37 0.14 -9.31 -7.68
C ASN A 37 0.19 -10.66 -8.42
N ARG A 38 0.79 -11.70 -7.83
CA ARG A 38 0.83 -13.07 -8.39
C ARG A 38 -0.43 -13.88 -8.09
N LEU A 39 -1.17 -13.55 -7.03
CA LEU A 39 -2.29 -14.36 -6.55
C LEU A 39 -3.57 -14.24 -7.40
N GLY A 40 -3.65 -13.28 -8.31
CA GLY A 40 -4.83 -13.10 -9.16
C GLY A 40 -6.07 -12.59 -8.40
N PHE A 41 -7.26 -12.73 -8.99
CA PHE A 41 -8.52 -12.18 -8.47
C PHE A 41 -9.25 -13.08 -7.47
N GLU A 42 -8.90 -14.38 -7.41
CA GLU A 42 -9.66 -15.30 -6.56
C GLU A 42 -9.40 -14.97 -5.08
N GLY A 43 -10.48 -14.60 -4.38
CA GLY A 43 -10.49 -14.14 -3.00
C GLY A 43 -10.08 -15.23 -2.03
N ASP A 44 -8.78 -15.51 -2.01
CA ASP A 44 -8.14 -16.46 -1.13
C ASP A 44 -7.83 -15.78 0.22
N VAL A 45 -7.92 -16.56 1.30
CA VAL A 45 -7.47 -16.19 2.65
C VAL A 45 -6.04 -15.63 2.60
N THR A 46 -5.24 -16.10 1.65
CA THR A 46 -3.89 -15.63 1.36
C THR A 46 -3.82 -14.13 1.01
N ILE A 47 -4.81 -13.56 0.29
CA ILE A 47 -4.84 -12.13 -0.03
C ILE A 47 -5.02 -11.30 1.24
N GLY A 48 -5.95 -11.68 2.13
CA GLY A 48 -6.19 -10.99 3.38
C GLY A 48 -4.98 -11.04 4.32
N ALA A 49 -4.30 -12.19 4.38
CA ALA A 49 -3.08 -12.35 5.18
C ALA A 49 -1.93 -11.47 4.67
N LEU A 50 -1.64 -11.49 3.37
CA LEU A 50 -0.58 -10.66 2.78
C LEU A 50 -0.92 -9.17 2.84
N ALA A 51 -2.19 -8.81 2.66
CA ALA A 51 -2.65 -7.43 2.81
C ALA A 51 -2.48 -6.95 4.25
N SER A 52 -2.82 -7.78 5.24
CA SER A 52 -2.60 -7.44 6.66
C SER A 52 -1.12 -7.29 7.00
N GLU A 53 -0.26 -8.13 6.42
CA GLU A 53 1.19 -7.98 6.58
C GLU A 53 1.70 -6.67 5.96
N LEU A 54 1.22 -6.34 4.74
CA LEU A 54 1.59 -5.13 4.01
C LEU A 54 1.21 -3.86 4.77
N THR A 55 -0.02 -3.80 5.31
CA THR A 55 -0.53 -2.64 6.03
C THR A 55 -0.09 -2.60 7.50
N GLY A 56 0.38 -3.72 8.05
CA GLY A 56 0.76 -3.83 9.46
C GLY A 56 -0.42 -3.86 10.43
N HIS A 57 -1.64 -4.06 9.93
CA HIS A 57 -2.86 -4.21 10.73
C HIS A 57 -3.82 -5.17 10.04
N SER A 58 -4.73 -5.79 10.81
CA SER A 58 -5.70 -6.73 10.24
C SER A 58 -6.61 -6.01 9.26
N VAL A 59 -6.70 -6.53 8.03
CA VAL A 59 -7.75 -6.11 7.10
C VAL A 59 -9.07 -6.79 7.45
N ASP A 60 -10.18 -6.17 7.05
CA ASP A 60 -11.53 -6.71 7.22
C ASP A 60 -11.74 -7.97 6.36
N GLU A 61 -12.60 -8.90 6.80
CA GLU A 61 -12.89 -10.14 6.06
C GLU A 61 -13.49 -9.88 4.67
N THR A 62 -14.14 -8.72 4.47
CA THR A 62 -14.69 -8.29 3.17
C THR A 62 -13.67 -7.58 2.29
N PHE A 63 -12.40 -7.54 2.70
CA PHE A 63 -11.32 -6.96 1.92
C PHE A 63 -11.19 -7.70 0.60
N THR A 64 -11.22 -6.94 -0.50
CA THR A 64 -10.88 -7.47 -1.81
C THR A 64 -9.86 -6.55 -2.46
N LEU A 65 -8.87 -7.16 -3.10
CA LEU A 65 -7.88 -6.48 -3.89
C LEU A 65 -8.03 -6.96 -5.33
N ASN A 66 -8.05 -6.03 -6.28
CA ASN A 66 -7.96 -6.37 -7.70
C ASN A 66 -6.54 -6.04 -8.18
N PRO A 67 -5.68 -7.05 -8.40
CA PRO A 67 -4.33 -6.81 -8.90
C PRO A 67 -4.31 -6.13 -10.29
N PRO A 68 -3.24 -5.40 -10.63
CA PRO A 68 -2.05 -5.17 -9.83
C PRO A 68 -2.19 -3.99 -8.86
N LEU A 69 -1.61 -4.14 -7.66
CA LEU A 69 -1.36 -3.09 -6.69
C LEU A 69 0.06 -2.55 -6.85
N TYR A 70 0.24 -1.24 -6.69
CA TYR A 70 1.55 -0.60 -6.60
C TYR A 70 1.55 0.37 -5.42
N THR A 71 2.51 0.24 -4.51
CA THR A 71 2.61 1.11 -3.34
C THR A 71 4.03 1.12 -2.78
N GLU A 72 4.42 2.25 -2.20
CA GLU A 72 5.56 2.40 -1.29
C GLU A 72 5.09 2.60 0.15
N GLY A 73 3.79 2.87 0.33
CA GLY A 73 3.21 3.34 1.58
C GLY A 73 3.03 2.26 2.63
N GLY A 74 2.93 0.98 2.26
CA GLY A 74 2.83 -0.16 3.18
C GLY A 74 1.99 0.12 4.43
N ARG A 75 2.68 0.33 5.57
CA ARG A 75 2.11 0.61 6.89
C ARG A 75 1.30 1.91 7.03
N ASN A 76 1.47 2.85 6.09
CA ASN A 76 0.69 4.08 6.03
C ASN A 76 -0.67 3.89 5.35
N ILE A 77 -0.94 2.72 4.76
CA ILE A 77 -2.23 2.39 4.16
C ILE A 77 -3.24 2.09 5.27
N ARG A 78 -4.43 2.69 5.19
CA ARG A 78 -5.56 2.37 6.07
C ARG A 78 -6.72 1.82 5.24
N THR A 79 -7.28 0.70 5.67
CA THR A 79 -8.41 0.03 5.02
C THR A 79 -9.65 0.16 5.88
N GLY A 80 -10.78 0.54 5.29
CA GLY A 80 -12.08 0.53 5.95
C GLY A 80 -12.83 -0.77 5.70
N ALA A 81 -13.77 -1.11 6.58
CA ALA A 81 -14.73 -2.18 6.32
C ALA A 81 -15.63 -1.79 5.14
N ARG A 82 -16.00 -2.75 4.29
CA ARG A 82 -16.97 -2.47 3.22
C ARG A 82 -18.31 -2.08 3.85
N PRO A 83 -18.94 -0.98 3.44
CA PRO A 83 -20.29 -0.68 3.88
C PRO A 83 -21.24 -1.78 3.37
N SER A 84 -21.88 -2.50 4.27
CA SER A 84 -22.87 -3.53 3.93
C SER A 84 -24.06 -2.87 3.23
N SER A 85 -24.18 -3.03 1.91
CA SER A 85 -25.31 -2.52 1.13
C SER A 85 -26.54 -3.42 1.29
N THR A 86 -27.03 -3.67 2.50
CA THR A 86 -28.38 -4.22 2.68
C THR A 86 -28.91 -3.85 4.06
N ARG A 87 -29.72 -2.80 4.10
CA ARG A 87 -30.92 -2.80 4.92
C ARG A 87 -32.09 -2.71 3.96
N ALA A 88 -32.60 -3.87 3.54
CA ALA A 88 -33.90 -3.91 2.91
C ALA A 88 -34.89 -3.29 3.91
N ALA A 89 -35.53 -2.19 3.51
CA ALA A 89 -36.61 -1.60 4.30
C ALA A 89 -37.69 -2.68 4.48
N PRO A 90 -38.26 -2.84 5.69
CA PRO A 90 -39.39 -3.74 5.85
C PRO A 90 -40.52 -3.24 4.95
N SER A 91 -40.98 -4.10 4.04
CA SER A 91 -42.18 -3.88 3.26
C SER A 91 -43.36 -3.80 4.24
N THR A 92 -43.79 -2.59 4.58
CA THR A 92 -45.03 -2.40 5.33
C THR A 92 -46.19 -2.78 4.43
N THR A 93 -46.91 -3.82 4.84
CA THR A 93 -48.22 -4.23 4.32
C THR A 93 -49.28 -3.23 4.74
#